data_AF-C0J8R8-F1
#
_entry.id   AF-C0J8R8-F1
#
_cell.length_a   1.000
_cell.length_b   1.000
_cell.length_c   1.000
_cell.angle_alpha   90.00
_cell.angle_beta   90.00
_cell.angle_gamma   90.00
#
_symmetry.space_group_name_H-M   'P 1'
#
loop_
_entity.id
_entity.type
_entity.pdbx_description
1 polymer ?
#
loop_
_entity_poly.entity_id
_entity_poly.type
_entity_poly.pdbx_seq_one_letter_code
_entity_poly.pdbx_strand_id
1 'polypeptide(L)'
;EKTRNYLPLKELLEIVQSKLEESNVDNASVDTLISLEEQLETALSVTRARKTELMMGEVKSLQKTDLAEKIRNYLPHKELLEIVQRFSNIYGGTARDCSVSN
;
A
#
# COMPACT_ATOMS: atom_id res chain seq x y z
N GLU A 1 -7.94 4.82 -22.44
CA GLU A 1 -6.79 3.96 -22.76
C GLU A 1 -5.67 4.87 -23.24
N LYS A 2 -4.66 5.14 -22.41
CA LYS A 2 -3.52 5.99 -22.82
C LYS A 2 -2.69 5.15 -23.79
N THR A 3 -2.70 5.52 -25.06
CA THR A 3 -1.81 4.97 -26.08
C THR A 3 -0.38 5.05 -25.54
N ARG A 4 0.31 3.90 -25.46
CA ARG A 4 1.71 3.88 -25.05
C ARG A 4 2.50 4.63 -26.13
N ASN A 5 2.92 5.85 -25.85
CA ASN A 5 3.77 6.66 -26.73
C ASN A 5 5.24 6.18 -26.70
N TYR A 6 5.46 4.88 -26.58
CA TYR A 6 6.77 4.25 -26.54
C TYR A 6 6.64 2.80 -27.02
N LEU A 7 7.70 2.28 -27.62
CA LEU A 7 7.77 0.88 -28.06
C LEU A 7 7.58 -0.08 -26.87
N PRO A 8 7.15 -1.33 -27.11
CA PRO A 8 7.11 -2.35 -26.07
C PRO A 8 8.44 -2.44 -25.31
N LEU A 9 8.36 -2.54 -23.98
CA LEU A 9 9.55 -2.50 -23.11
C LEU A 9 10.62 -3.55 -23.51
N LYS A 10 10.19 -4.71 -23.99
CA LYS A 10 11.09 -5.76 -24.48
C LYS A 10 11.89 -5.32 -25.70
N GLU A 11 11.24 -4.68 -26.67
CA GLU A 11 11.89 -4.17 -27.87
C GLU A 11 12.85 -3.02 -27.54
N LEU A 12 12.48 -2.13 -26.61
CA LEU A 12 13.38 -1.08 -26.12
C LEU A 12 14.65 -1.66 -25.49
N LEU A 13 14.52 -2.72 -24.68
CA LEU A 13 15.67 -3.38 -24.06
C LEU A 13 16.55 -4.07 -25.09
N GLU A 14 15.97 -4.77 -26.07
CA GLU A 14 16.71 -5.40 -27.16
C GLU A 14 17.47 -4.35 -28.00
N ILE A 15 16.89 -3.16 -28.24
CA ILE A 15 17.57 -2.06 -28.95
C ILE A 15 18.75 -1.52 -28.14
N VAL A 16 18.56 -1.28 -26.84
CA VAL A 16 19.64 -0.81 -25.96
C VAL A 16 20.79 -1.83 -25.94
N GLN A 17 20.48 -3.11 -25.76
CA GLN A 17 21.47 -4.18 -25.72
C GLN A 17 22.21 -4.38 -27.05
N SER A 18 21.50 -4.32 -28.19
CA SER A 18 22.11 -4.59 -29.50
C SER A 18 22.82 -3.39 -30.15
N LYS A 19 22.43 -2.16 -29.79
CA LYS A 19 22.97 -0.93 -30.41
C LYS A 19 23.89 -0.13 -29.49
N LEU A 20 23.75 -0.23 -28.17
CA LEU A 20 24.48 0.60 -27.22
C LEU A 20 25.43 -0.18 -26.31
N GLU A 21 25.23 -1.48 -26.13
CA GLU A 21 26.18 -2.36 -25.45
C GLU A 21 27.09 -3.07 -26.47
N GLU A 22 28.37 -3.22 -26.09
CA GLU A 22 29.44 -3.95 -26.81
C GLU A 22 29.60 -3.63 -28.33
N SER A 23 30.38 -2.57 -28.64
CA SER A 23 31.06 -2.30 -29.94
C SER A 23 30.29 -1.64 -31.11
N ASN A 24 29.03 -1.23 -30.95
CA ASN A 24 28.20 -0.72 -32.08
C ASN A 24 27.81 0.78 -32.01
N VAL A 25 28.23 1.50 -30.95
CA VAL A 25 27.84 2.91 -30.73
C VAL A 25 28.31 3.83 -31.86
N ASP A 26 29.45 3.55 -32.48
CA ASP A 26 30.00 4.35 -33.59
C ASP A 26 29.09 4.36 -34.84
N ASN A 27 28.11 3.46 -34.90
CA ASN A 27 27.23 3.23 -36.06
C ASN A 27 25.84 3.86 -35.86
N ALA A 28 25.54 4.37 -34.66
CA ALA A 28 24.23 4.94 -34.32
C ALA A 28 24.17 6.43 -34.68
N SER A 29 23.18 6.81 -35.50
CA SER A 29 22.91 8.22 -35.78
C SER A 29 22.43 8.96 -34.52
N VAL A 30 22.84 10.21 -34.36
CA VAL A 30 22.41 11.11 -33.27
C VAL A 30 20.88 11.18 -33.17
N ASP A 31 20.16 11.25 -34.29
CA ASP A 31 18.69 11.29 -34.30
C ASP A 31 18.07 10.01 -33.72
N THR A 32 18.71 8.85 -33.96
CA THR A 32 18.27 7.57 -33.41
C THR A 32 18.48 7.51 -31.90
N LEU A 33 19.59 8.08 -31.41
CA LEU A 33 19.88 8.16 -29.98
C LEU A 33 18.89 9.07 -29.26
N ILE A 34 18.58 10.25 -29.84
CA ILE A 34 17.58 11.18 -29.29
C ILE A 34 16.21 10.51 -29.20
N SER A 35 15.75 9.86 -30.27
CA SER A 35 14.45 9.16 -30.25
C SER A 35 14.41 8.04 -29.21
N LEU A 36 15.52 7.31 -29.03
CA LEU A 36 15.60 6.25 -28.04
C LEU A 36 15.57 6.80 -26.60
N GLU A 37 16.25 7.92 -26.34
CA GLU A 37 16.22 8.61 -25.05
C GLU A 37 14.79 9.04 -24.68
N GLU A 38 14.06 9.67 -25.61
CA GLU A 38 12.67 10.08 -25.40
C GLU A 38 11.74 8.90 -25.09
N GLN A 39 11.93 7.77 -25.79
CA GLN A 39 11.16 6.56 -25.56
C GLN A 39 11.47 5.92 -24.21
N LEU A 40 12.74 5.87 -23.81
CA LEU A 40 13.15 5.34 -22.51
C LEU A 40 12.62 6.20 -21.37
N GLU A 41 12.69 7.53 -21.49
CA GLU A 41 12.15 8.45 -20.48
C GLU A 41 10.63 8.27 -20.32
N THR A 42 9.91 8.14 -21.44
CA THR A 42 8.46 7.89 -21.44
C THR A 42 8.14 6.53 -20.80
N ALA A 43 8.87 5.48 -21.19
CA ALA A 43 8.69 4.12 -20.66
C ALA A 43 8.95 4.08 -19.15
N LEU A 44 10.02 4.73 -18.69
CA LEU A 44 10.40 4.83 -17.29
C LEU A 44 9.36 5.60 -16.47
N SER A 45 8.87 6.74 -16.98
CA SER A 45 7.82 7.53 -16.36
C SER A 45 6.53 6.72 -16.16
N VAL A 46 6.07 6.03 -17.22
CA VAL A 46 4.88 5.16 -17.15
C VAL A 46 5.09 4.00 -16.18
N THR A 47 6.29 3.41 -16.16
CA THR A 47 6.61 2.29 -15.27
C THR A 47 6.63 2.73 -13.80
N ARG A 48 7.21 3.89 -13.50
CA ARG A 48 7.19 4.50 -12.16
C ARG A 48 5.77 4.81 -11.70
N ALA A 49 4.95 5.41 -12.57
CA ALA A 49 3.55 5.71 -12.26
C ALA A 49 2.77 4.43 -11.90
N ARG A 50 2.87 3.39 -12.73
CA ARG A 50 2.21 2.10 -12.48
C ARG A 50 2.70 1.44 -11.20
N LYS A 51 4.02 1.47 -10.94
CA LYS A 51 4.59 0.94 -9.69
C LYS A 51 3.99 1.64 -8.47
N THR A 52 3.91 2.97 -8.49
CA THR A 52 3.32 3.77 -7.41
C THR A 52 1.84 3.45 -7.21
N GLU A 53 1.06 3.33 -8.29
CA GLU A 53 -0.35 2.95 -8.23
C GLU A 53 -0.56 1.60 -7.53
N LEU A 54 0.23 0.59 -7.91
CA LEU A 54 0.18 -0.74 -7.31
C LEU A 54 0.56 -0.70 -5.82
N MET A 55 1.68 -0.06 -5.48
CA MET A 55 2.12 0.07 -4.08
C MET A 55 1.08 0.79 -3.22
N MET A 56 0.47 1.87 -3.73
CA MET A 56 -0.62 2.56 -3.03
C MET A 56 -1.85 1.66 -2.85
N GLY A 57 -2.16 0.82 -3.83
CA GLY A 57 -3.22 -0.18 -3.73
C GLY A 57 -2.98 -1.17 -2.59
N GLU A 58 -1.77 -1.69 -2.48
CA GLU A 58 -1.37 -2.60 -1.41
C GLU A 58 -1.42 -1.94 -0.03
N VAL A 59 -0.87 -0.72 0.10
CA VAL A 59 -0.91 0.04 1.36
C VAL A 59 -2.34 0.28 1.83
N LYS A 60 -3.24 0.68 0.92
CA LYS A 60 -4.66 0.87 1.24
C LYS A 60 -5.34 -0.43 1.68
N SER A 61 -4.97 -1.56 1.08
CA SER A 61 -5.48 -2.87 1.48
C SER A 61 -5.05 -3.21 2.90
N LEU A 62 -3.76 -3.06 3.21
CA LEU A 62 -3.20 -3.32 4.54
C LEU A 62 -3.78 -2.39 5.62
N GLN A 63 -4.00 -1.11 5.31
CA GLN A 63 -4.64 -0.18 6.24
C GLN A 63 -6.09 -0.60 6.57
N LYS A 64 -6.84 -1.11 5.60
CA LYS A 64 -8.20 -1.61 5.83
C LYS A 64 -8.20 -2.86 6.71
N THR A 65 -7.26 -3.77 6.50
CA THR A 65 -7.16 -4.99 7.31
C THR A 65 -6.76 -4.67 8.74
N ASP A 66 -5.76 -3.82 8.95
CA ASP A 66 -5.34 -3.35 10.28
C ASP A 66 -6.48 -2.64 11.02
N LEU A 67 -7.23 -1.76 10.35
CA LEU A 67 -8.40 -1.11 10.95
C LEU A 67 -9.48 -2.13 11.34
N ALA A 68 -9.77 -3.10 10.48
CA ALA A 68 -10.75 -4.13 10.75
C ALA A 68 -10.32 -5.00 11.94
N GLU A 69 -9.04 -5.33 12.07
CA GLU A 69 -8.47 -6.03 13.22
C GLU A 69 -8.58 -5.23 14.51
N LYS A 70 -8.23 -3.94 14.47
CA LYS A 70 -8.41 -3.04 15.61
C LYS A 70 -9.86 -3.01 16.07
N ILE A 71 -10.81 -2.80 15.16
CA ILE A 71 -12.25 -2.79 15.50
C ILE A 71 -12.67 -4.11 16.15
N ARG A 72 -12.28 -5.25 15.55
CA ARG A 72 -12.59 -6.59 16.08
C ARG A 72 -12.02 -6.83 17.48
N ASN A 73 -10.88 -6.23 17.81
CA ASN A 73 -10.28 -6.39 19.14
C ASN A 73 -10.84 -5.41 20.18
N TYR A 74 -11.06 -4.14 19.80
CA TYR A 74 -11.52 -3.10 20.72
C TYR A 74 -13.02 -3.22 21.07
N LEU A 75 -13.87 -3.60 20.11
CA LEU A 75 -15.32 -3.66 20.32
C LEU A 75 -15.70 -4.72 21.39
N PRO A 76 -15.22 -5.97 21.33
CA PRO A 76 -15.49 -6.95 22.38
C PRO A 76 -14.88 -6.55 23.73
N HIS A 77 -13.72 -5.89 23.74
CA HIS A 77 -13.11 -5.44 24.99
C HIS A 77 -13.97 -4.39 25.72
N LYS A 78 -14.57 -3.45 24.96
CA LYS A 78 -15.50 -2.47 25.50
C LYS A 78 -16.79 -3.13 26.02
N GLU A 79 -17.36 -4.05 25.26
CA GLU A 79 -18.57 -4.78 25.67
C GLU A 79 -18.32 -5.61 26.95
N LEU A 80 -17.17 -6.29 27.04
CA LEU A 80 -16.76 -7.01 28.25
C LEU A 80 -16.60 -6.06 29.45
N LEU A 81 -16.01 -4.88 29.27
CA LEU A 81 -15.87 -3.88 30.34
C LEU A 81 -17.23 -3.38 30.84
N GLU A 82 -18.17 -3.09 29.94
CA GLU A 82 -19.53 -2.67 30.31
C GLU A 82 -20.29 -3.78 31.05
N ILE A 83 -20.09 -5.04 30.66
CA ILE A 83 -20.66 -6.20 31.35
C ILE A 83 -20.08 -6.30 32.78
N VAL A 84 -18.75 -6.23 32.92
CA VAL A 84 -18.08 -6.26 34.23
C VAL A 84 -18.54 -5.11 35.13
N GLN A 85 -18.66 -3.89 34.60
CA GLN A 85 -19.17 -2.74 35.34
C GLN A 85 -20.62 -2.96 35.81
N ARG A 86 -21.48 -3.51 34.94
CA ARG A 86 -22.86 -3.88 35.31
C ARG A 86 -22.88 -4.91 36.43
N PHE A 87 -22.06 -5.95 36.36
CA PHE A 87 -21.93 -6.95 37.43
C PHE A 87 -21.45 -6.29 38.73
N SER A 88 -20.42 -5.45 38.70
CA SER A 88 -19.95 -4.73 39.88
C SER A 88 -21.02 -3.83 40.49
N ASN A 89 -21.89 -3.22 39.68
CA ASN A 89 -22.97 -2.36 40.19
C ASN A 89 -24.12 -3.17 40.79
N ILE A 90 -24.42 -4.36 40.24
CA ILE A 90 -25.48 -5.25 40.75
C ILE A 90 -25.04 -5.93 42.05
N TYR A 91 -23.80 -6.43 42.09
CA TYR A 91 -23.31 -7.26 43.20
C TYR A 91 -22.39 -6.50 44.19
N GLY A 92 -21.89 -5.33 43.82
CA GLY A 92 -21.05 -4.46 44.66
C GLY A 92 -21.81 -3.34 45.38
N GLY A 93 -23.14 -3.36 45.37
CA GLY A 93 -24.01 -2.43 46.10
C GLY A 93 -23.88 -2.59 47.62
N THR A 94 -22.97 -1.78 48.20
CA THR A 94 -22.76 -1.39 49.61
C THR A 94 -23.29 -2.29 50.73
N ALA A 95 -22.35 -2.87 51.49
CA ALA A 95 -22.49 -3.22 52.91
C ALA A 95 -22.75 -1.97 53.77
N ARG A 96 -23.93 -1.39 53.66
CA ARG A 96 -24.42 -0.35 54.57
C ARG A 96 -25.77 -0.83 55.09
N ASP A 97 -25.84 -0.95 56.41
CA ASP A 97 -27.00 -1.34 57.23
C ASP A 97 -27.03 -2.80 57.69
N CYS A 98 -25.97 -3.23 58.39
CA CYS A 98 -26.11 -4.15 59.51
C CYS A 98 -25.77 -3.40 60.81
N SER A 99 -26.58 -2.40 61.16
CA SER A 99 -26.63 -1.91 62.54
C SER A 99 -27.24 -3.01 63.40
N VAL A 100 -26.37 -3.78 64.04
CA VAL A 100 -26.70 -4.65 65.18
C VAL A 100 -27.31 -3.75 66.26
N SER A 101 -28.62 -3.87 66.47
CA SER A 101 -29.24 -3.36 67.70
C SER A 101 -28.93 -4.37 68.81
N ASN A 102 -28.36 -3.86 69.90
CA ASN A 102 -28.08 -4.57 71.15
C ASN A 102 -29.30 -5.32 71.71
#